data_AF-A0A528AX50-F1
#
_entry.id   AF-A0A528AX50-F1
#
_cell.length_a   1.000
_cell.length_b   1.000
_cell.length_c   1.000
_cell.angle_alpha   90.00
_cell.angle_beta   90.00
_cell.angle_gamma   90.00
#
_symmetry.space_group_name_H-M   'P 1'
#
loop_
_entity.id
_entity.type
_entity.pdbx_description
1 polymer ?
#
loop_
_entity_poly.entity_id
_entity_poly.type
_entity_poly.pdbx_seq_one_letter_code
_entity_poly.pdbx_strand_id
1 'polypeptide(L)'
;DRMLPRRDGLSVIAGLRSRGNTTPVLILSALGEVDDRVTGLRAGGDDYLTKPYAFSELLARVEVLNRRASAREAETLYRVGDLELDRLSHSVRRAAREITLQPREFRLLEYL
;
A
#
# COMPACT_ATOMS: atom_id res chain seq x y z
N ASP A 1 -11.63 -13.18 6.03
CA ASP A 1 -11.93 -13.74 7.36
C ASP A 1 -10.75 -14.58 7.81
N ARG A 2 -10.41 -14.60 9.09
CA ARG A 2 -9.38 -15.48 9.65
C ARG A 2 -9.79 -16.95 9.52
N MET A 3 -11.07 -17.25 9.74
CA MET A 3 -11.61 -18.60 9.58
C MET A 3 -12.40 -18.67 8.28
N LEU A 4 -11.82 -19.28 7.25
CA LEU A 4 -12.54 -19.57 6.00
C LEU A 4 -12.89 -21.07 5.95
N PRO A 5 -14.03 -21.43 5.35
CA PRO A 5 -14.31 -22.83 5.09
C PRO A 5 -13.21 -23.41 4.19
N ARG A 6 -12.60 -24.52 4.63
CA ARG A 6 -11.52 -25.30 3.97
C ARG A 6 -10.10 -24.76 4.02
N ARG A 7 -9.87 -23.48 4.35
CA ARG A 7 -8.50 -22.92 4.45
C ARG A 7 -8.42 -21.88 5.55
N ASP A 8 -7.26 -21.77 6.17
CA ASP A 8 -6.97 -20.69 7.09
C ASP A 8 -6.69 -19.40 6.30
N GLY A 9 -7.35 -18.28 6.66
CA GLY A 9 -7.08 -16.96 6.09
C GLY A 9 -5.60 -16.55 6.16
N LEU A 10 -4.85 -16.97 7.18
CA LEU A 10 -3.41 -16.68 7.25
C LEU A 10 -2.60 -17.44 6.19
N SER A 11 -2.99 -18.68 5.88
CA SER A 11 -2.35 -19.45 4.81
C SER A 11 -2.54 -18.80 3.43
N VAL A 12 -3.69 -18.14 3.23
CA VAL A 12 -3.97 -17.37 2.02
C VAL A 12 -3.06 -16.15 1.92
N ILE A 13 -2.89 -15.41 3.02
CA ILE A 13 -2.00 -14.24 3.08
C ILE A 13 -0.56 -14.66 2.81
N ALA A 14 -0.07 -15.71 3.49
CA ALA A 14 1.27 -16.23 3.28
C ALA A 14 1.52 -16.61 1.81
N GLY A 15 0.55 -17.28 1.17
CA GLY A 15 0.63 -17.64 -0.25
C GLY A 15 0.55 -16.44 -1.21
N LEU A 16 -0.14 -15.36 -0.84
CA LEU A 16 -0.13 -14.11 -1.62
C LEU A 16 1.23 -13.42 -1.52
N ARG A 17 1.78 -13.30 -0.31
CA ARG A 17 3.09 -12.68 -0.08
C ARG A 17 4.22 -13.46 -0.74
N SER A 18 4.18 -14.79 -0.74
CA SER A 18 5.18 -15.61 -1.43
C SER A 18 5.19 -15.44 -2.95
N ARG A 19 4.08 -14.95 -3.53
CA ARG A 19 3.96 -14.60 -4.96
C ARG A 19 4.28 -13.13 -5.25
N GLY A 20 4.80 -12.38 -4.26
CA GLY A 20 5.10 -10.95 -4.40
C GLY A 20 3.87 -10.05 -4.44
N ASN A 21 2.68 -10.55 -4.13
CA ASN A 21 1.49 -9.70 -4.06
C ASN A 21 1.53 -8.86 -2.78
N THR A 22 1.57 -7.53 -2.95
CA THR A 22 1.67 -6.52 -1.88
C THR A 22 0.34 -5.83 -1.56
N THR A 23 -0.78 -6.31 -2.09
CA THR A 23 -2.11 -5.74 -1.82
C THR A 23 -2.33 -5.65 -0.30
N PRO A 24 -2.79 -4.50 0.23
CA PRO A 24 -3.07 -4.35 1.66
C PRO A 24 -4.13 -5.34 2.14
N VAL A 25 -3.92 -5.93 3.31
CA VAL A 25 -4.84 -6.93 3.89
C VAL A 25 -5.36 -6.46 5.24
N LEU A 26 -6.69 -6.36 5.35
CA LEU A 26 -7.41 -6.24 6.62
C LEU A 26 -7.95 -7.61 7.05
N ILE A 27 -7.54 -8.08 8.23
CA ILE A 27 -8.03 -9.34 8.80
C ILE A 27 -9.28 -9.07 9.63
N LEU A 28 -10.37 -9.77 9.32
CA LEU A 28 -11.60 -9.77 10.11
C LEU A 28 -11.72 -11.09 10.85
N SER A 29 -11.95 -11.07 12.16
CA SER A 29 -11.97 -12.28 12.99
C SER A 29 -12.90 -12.14 14.20
N ALA A 30 -13.50 -13.24 14.66
CA ALA A 30 -14.20 -13.29 15.95
C ALA A 30 -13.25 -13.48 17.15
N LEU A 31 -11.97 -13.81 16.89
CA LEU A 31 -10.95 -13.94 17.92
C LEU A 31 -10.39 -12.57 18.30
N GLY A 32 -10.58 -12.19 19.55
CA GLY A 32 -10.26 -10.87 20.10
C GLY A 32 -8.99 -10.79 20.94
N GLU A 33 -8.37 -11.92 21.26
CA GLU A 33 -7.18 -11.95 22.12
C GLU A 33 -5.99 -11.25 21.44
N VAL A 34 -5.12 -10.67 22.27
CA VAL A 34 -3.92 -9.96 21.79
C VAL A 34 -3.03 -10.89 20.96
N ASP A 35 -2.89 -12.13 21.38
CA ASP A 35 -2.04 -13.11 20.69
C ASP A 35 -2.55 -13.46 19.29
N ASP A 36 -3.87 -13.52 19.09
CA ASP A 36 -4.48 -13.77 17.78
C ASP A 36 -4.25 -12.60 16.82
N ARG A 37 -4.33 -11.37 17.34
CA ARG A 37 -4.04 -10.14 16.58
C ARG A 37 -2.57 -10.10 16.18
N VAL A 38 -1.67 -10.36 17.12
CA VAL A 38 -0.22 -10.40 16.87
C VAL A 38 0.12 -11.44 15.81
N THR A 39 -0.48 -12.64 15.91
CA THR A 39 -0.29 -13.72 14.94
C THR A 39 -0.78 -13.31 13.55
N GLY A 40 -1.96 -12.69 13.45
CA GLY A 40 -2.51 -12.22 12.18
C GLY A 40 -1.63 -11.17 11.49
N LEU A 41 -1.11 -10.21 12.26
CA LEU A 41 -0.23 -9.16 11.74
C LEU A 41 1.13 -9.74 11.31
N ARG A 42 1.72 -10.63 12.12
CA ARG A 42 3.01 -11.29 11.78
C ARG A 42 2.93 -12.16 10.53
N ALA A 43 1.76 -12.70 10.21
CA ALA A 43 1.53 -13.47 8.99
C ALA A 43 1.45 -12.61 7.71
N GLY A 44 1.57 -11.28 7.82
CA GLY A 44 1.55 -10.35 6.69
C GLY A 44 0.24 -9.58 6.51
N GLY A 45 -0.62 -9.57 7.53
CA GLY A 45 -1.76 -8.67 7.62
C GLY A 45 -1.31 -7.25 7.97
N ASP A 46 -1.93 -6.24 7.35
CA ASP A 46 -1.60 -4.84 7.54
C ASP A 46 -2.44 -4.19 8.66
N ASP A 47 -3.63 -4.73 8.92
CA ASP A 47 -4.48 -4.36 10.05
C ASP A 47 -5.38 -5.54 10.46
N TYR A 48 -5.97 -5.46 11.66
CA TYR A 48 -6.82 -6.49 12.24
C TYR A 48 -8.03 -5.86 12.94
N LEU A 49 -9.24 -6.33 12.61
CA LEU A 49 -10.50 -5.87 13.17
C LEU A 49 -11.33 -7.05 13.70
N THR A 50 -11.67 -6.99 14.99
CA THR A 50 -12.43 -8.01 15.71
C THR A 50 -13.93 -7.87 15.49
N LYS A 51 -14.67 -8.97 15.42
CA LYS A 51 -16.13 -9.02 15.36
C LYS A 51 -16.73 -9.09 16.78
N PRO A 52 -17.89 -8.44 17.02
CA PRO A 52 -18.63 -7.56 16.11
C PRO A 52 -17.95 -6.19 15.96
N TYR A 53 -18.07 -5.58 14.78
CA TYR A 53 -17.52 -4.24 14.48
C TYR A 53 -18.59 -3.30 13.91
N ALA A 54 -18.36 -2.01 14.07
CA ALA A 54 -19.15 -0.99 13.39
C ALA A 54 -18.71 -0.88 11.91
N PHE A 55 -19.67 -0.71 10.99
CA PHE A 55 -19.34 -0.51 9.57
C PHE A 55 -18.50 0.74 9.33
N SER A 56 -18.74 1.81 10.10
CA SER A 56 -17.94 3.02 10.07
C SER A 56 -16.47 2.78 10.44
N GLU A 57 -16.20 1.88 11.40
CA GLU A 57 -14.83 1.50 11.76
C GLU A 57 -14.16 0.71 10.63
N LEU A 58 -14.88 -0.26 10.04
CA LEU A 58 -14.39 -1.01 8.89
C LEU A 58 -14.01 -0.07 7.73
N LEU A 59 -14.90 0.86 7.38
CA LEU A 59 -14.68 1.80 6.31
C LEU A 59 -13.44 2.66 6.56
N ALA A 60 -13.34 3.26 7.75
CA ALA A 60 -12.19 4.10 8.12
C ALA A 60 -10.85 3.33 8.02
N ARG A 61 -10.81 2.06 8.45
CA ARG A 61 -9.61 1.22 8.34
C ARG A 61 -9.23 0.92 6.90
N VAL A 62 -10.21 0.60 6.05
CA VAL A 62 -10.00 0.37 4.62
C VAL A 62 -9.44 1.63 3.94
N GLU A 63 -9.99 2.80 4.23
CA GLU A 63 -9.50 4.09 3.69
C GLU A 63 -8.04 4.36 4.11
N VAL A 64 -7.69 4.10 5.37
CA VAL A 64 -6.32 4.26 5.88
C VAL A 64 -5.36 3.28 5.21
N LEU A 65 -5.75 2.02 5.01
CA LEU A 65 -4.94 1.02 4.31
C LEU A 65 -4.70 1.42 2.86
N ASN A 66 -5.74 1.88 2.15
CA ASN A 66 -5.62 2.31 0.76
C ASN A 66 -4.67 3.51 0.64
N ARG A 67 -4.81 4.52 1.51
CA ARG A 67 -3.92 5.69 1.53
C ARG A 67 -2.44 5.31 1.72
N ARG A 68 -2.14 4.32 2.58
CA ARG A 68 -0.78 3.82 2.79
C ARG A 68 -0.23 3.05 1.58
N ALA A 69 -1.10 2.32 0.88
CA ALA A 69 -0.74 1.64 -0.37
C ALA A 69 -0.43 2.66 -1.47
N SER A 70 -1.29 3.65 -1.66
CA SER A 70 -1.09 4.73 -2.63
C SER A 70 0.13 5.58 -2.32
N ALA A 71 0.51 5.75 -1.04
CA ALA A 71 1.78 6.41 -0.69
C ALA A 71 3.02 5.57 -1.03
N ARG A 72 2.90 4.23 -1.05
CA ARG A 72 3.96 3.33 -1.55
C ARG A 72 3.99 3.23 -3.07
N GLU A 73 2.84 3.39 -3.72
CA GLU A 73 2.66 3.38 -5.18
C GLU A 73 2.78 4.77 -5.82
N ALA A 74 2.90 5.84 -5.03
CA ALA A 74 3.24 7.15 -5.57
C ALA A 74 4.64 7.01 -6.17
N GLU A 75 4.71 6.72 -7.47
CA GLU A 75 5.94 6.71 -8.25
C GLU A 75 6.58 8.07 -8.01
N THR A 76 7.59 8.07 -7.14
CA THR A 76 8.39 9.25 -6.85
C THR A 76 9.25 9.59 -8.06
N LEU A 77 9.41 8.65 -8.99
CA LEU A 77 10.15 8.78 -10.22
C LEU A 77 9.23 8.46 -11.41
N TYR A 78 8.88 9.48 -12.19
CA TYR A 78 8.27 9.26 -13.50
C TYR A 78 9.36 9.08 -14.55
N ARG A 79 9.21 8.08 -15.43
CA ARG A 79 10.15 7.85 -16.54
C ARG A 79 9.42 7.72 -17.87
N VAL A 80 9.78 8.57 -18.83
CA VAL A 80 9.27 8.52 -20.21
C VAL A 80 10.46 8.51 -21.16
N GLY A 81 10.79 7.34 -21.72
CA GLY A 81 11.98 7.17 -22.53
C GLY A 81 13.26 7.46 -21.74
N ASP A 82 14.03 8.45 -22.19
CA ASP A 82 15.27 8.91 -21.55
C ASP A 82 15.06 10.05 -20.55
N LEU A 83 13.81 10.49 -20.33
CA LEU A 83 13.41 11.51 -19.37
C LEU A 83 13.01 10.88 -18.03
N GLU A 84 13.53 11.43 -16.95
CA GLU A 84 13.25 11.05 -15.56
C GLU A 84 12.84 12.31 -14.76
N LEU A 85 11.76 12.22 -13.99
CA LEU A 85 11.30 13.27 -13.10
C LEU A 85 11.14 12.70 -11.69
N ASP A 86 11.93 13.19 -10.74
CA ASP A 86 11.86 12.81 -9.34
C ASP A 86 11.06 13.88 -8.56
N ARG A 87 9.91 13.46 -8.05
CA ARG A 87 8.93 14.28 -7.34
C ARG A 87 9.34 14.62 -5.91
N LEU A 88 10.22 13.82 -5.29
CA LEU A 88 10.68 14.07 -3.93
C LEU A 88 11.79 15.12 -3.91
N SER A 89 12.72 15.01 -4.84
CA SER A 89 13.85 15.94 -4.99
C SER A 89 13.52 17.16 -5.85
N HIS A 90 12.35 17.18 -6.50
CA HIS A 90 12.01 18.16 -7.53
C HIS A 90 13.08 18.26 -8.63
N SER A 91 13.65 17.13 -9.04
CA SER A 91 14.70 17.07 -10.06
C SER A 91 14.19 16.44 -11.35
N VAL A 92 14.70 16.92 -12.48
CA VAL A 92 14.39 16.38 -13.80
C VAL A 92 15.70 16.10 -14.53
N ARG A 93 15.81 14.93 -15.16
CA ARG A 93 16.98 14.55 -15.93
C ARG A 93 16.57 13.97 -17.27
N ARG A 94 17.35 14.24 -18.31
CA ARG A 94 17.22 13.57 -19.60
C ARG A 94 18.57 13.06 -20.08
N ALA A 95 18.66 11.79 -20.45
CA ALA A 95 19.92 11.16 -20.85
C ALA A 95 21.05 11.46 -19.85
N ALA A 96 20.75 11.31 -18.55
CA ALA A 96 21.60 11.62 -17.40
C ALA A 96 22.03 13.09 -17.20
N ARG A 97 21.57 14.03 -18.03
CA ARG A 97 21.78 15.48 -17.83
C ARG A 97 20.64 16.09 -17.03
N GLU A 98 20.97 16.88 -16.02
CA GLU A 98 20.00 17.60 -15.22
C GLU A 98 19.37 18.75 -16.02
N ILE A 99 18.06 18.90 -15.89
CA ILE A 99 17.27 19.96 -16.50
C ILE A 99 16.72 20.81 -15.37
N THR A 100 17.22 22.03 -15.24
CA THR A 100 16.68 23.00 -14.28
C THR A 100 15.38 23.57 -14.84
N LEU A 101 14.27 23.30 -14.15
CA LEU A 101 12.95 23.84 -14.47
C LEU A 101 12.51 24.83 -13.41
N GLN A 102 11.79 25.87 -13.83
CA GLN A 102 11.07 26.74 -12.92
C GLN A 102 9.89 25.99 -12.27
N PRO A 103 9.39 26.42 -11.10
CA PRO A 103 8.31 25.72 -10.40
C PRO A 103 7.00 25.54 -11.19
N ARG A 104 6.72 26.40 -12.18
CA ARG A 104 5.58 26.24 -13.09
C ARG A 104 5.85 25.21 -14.18
N GLU A 105 7.06 25.21 -14.74
CA GLU A 105 7.48 24.27 -15.79
C GLU A 105 7.56 22.85 -15.23
N PHE A 106 8.07 22.67 -14.01
CA PHE A 106 8.08 21.38 -13.32
C PHE A 106 6.66 20.83 -13.13
N ARG A 107 5.74 21.66 -12.62
CA ARG A 107 4.34 21.24 -12.43
C ARG A 107 3.63 20.92 -13.73
N LEU A 108 3.93 21.65 -14.80
CA LEU A 108 3.39 21.35 -16.12
C LEU A 108 3.91 20.00 -16.62
N LEU A 109 5.21 19.75 -16.47
CA LEU A 109 5.83 18.49 -16.88
C LEU A 109 5.38 17.30 -16.03
N GLU A 110 5.15 17.50 -14.73
CA GLU A 110 4.60 16.47 -13.82
C GLU A 110 3.18 16.04 -14.20
N TYR A 111 2.43 16.92 -14.86
CA TYR A 111 1.05 16.66 -15.29
C TYR A 111 0.93 15.95 -16.65
N LEU A 112 1.91 16.13 -17.54
CA LEU A 112 1.94 15.58 -18.89
C LEU A 112 2.38 14.10 -18.90
#